data_AF-A0A0C3BAG1-F1
#
_entry.id   AF-A0A0C3BAG1-F1
#
_cell.length_a   1.000
_cell.length_b   1.000
_cell.length_c   1.000
_cell.angle_alpha   90.00
_cell.angle_beta   90.00
_cell.angle_gamma   90.00
#
_symmetry.space_group_name_H-M   'P 1'
#
loop_
_entity.id
_entity.type
_entity.pdbx_description
1 polymer ?
#
loop_
_entity_poly.entity_id
_entity_poly.type
_entity_poly.pdbx_seq_one_letter_code
_entity_poly.pdbx_strand_id
1 'polypeptide(L)'
;MDDRQECVSLLFRFHEAGWNHGSVALRNILMQPGPLSVWPLLRGTNNTSSFRLIDFGRSSKCTSETMAMEEMEAYKALGLATWPY
;
A
#
# COMPACT_ATOMS: atom_id res chain seq x y z
N MET A 1 -12.20 3.48 -8.55
CA MET A 1 -11.42 3.27 -7.33
C MET A 1 -10.37 4.36 -7.31
N ASP A 2 -10.23 5.08 -6.21
CA ASP A 2 -9.15 6.07 -6.05
C ASP A 2 -7.81 5.32 -5.87
N ASP A 3 -6.77 5.70 -6.63
CA ASP A 3 -5.45 5.07 -6.56
C ASP A 3 -4.90 5.05 -5.12
N ARG A 4 -5.25 6.06 -4.33
CA ARG A 4 -4.88 6.14 -2.90
C ARG A 4 -5.50 5.03 -2.08
N GLN A 5 -6.76 4.68 -2.34
CA GLN A 5 -7.44 3.58 -1.65
C GLN A 5 -6.80 2.23 -1.99
N GLU A 6 -6.38 2.03 -3.25
CA GLU A 6 -5.69 0.80 -3.62
C GLU A 6 -4.28 0.71 -3.03
N CYS A 7 -3.59 1.84 -2.87
CA CYS A 7 -2.34 1.91 -2.12
C CYS A 7 -2.52 1.46 -0.66
N VAL A 8 -3.59 1.92 0.01
CA VAL A 8 -3.89 1.49 1.39
C VAL A 8 -4.28 0.01 1.43
N SER A 9 -5.04 -0.49 0.44
CA SER A 9 -5.52 -1.88 0.42
C SER A 9 -4.38 -2.90 0.44
N LEU A 10 -3.21 -2.56 -0.10
CA LEU A 10 -2.01 -3.39 -0.03
C LEU A 10 -1.49 -3.57 1.40
N LEU A 11 -1.53 -2.49 2.19
CA LEU A 11 -1.06 -2.51 3.57
C LEU A 11 -2.01 -3.31 4.46
N PHE A 12 -3.32 -3.10 4.32
CA PHE A 12 -4.31 -3.83 5.11
C PHE A 12 -4.27 -5.33 4.84
N ARG A 13 -4.05 -5.75 3.59
CA ARG A 13 -3.84 -7.16 3.27
C ARG A 13 -2.57 -7.73 3.92
N PHE A 14 -1.53 -6.92 4.08
CA PHE A 14 -0.33 -7.33 4.79
C PHE A 14 -0.59 -7.51 6.29
N HIS A 15 -1.38 -6.60 6.88
CA HIS A 15 -1.88 -6.70 8.25
C HIS A 15 -2.77 -7.93 8.47
N GLU A 16 -3.72 -8.21 7.57
CA GLU A 16 -4.57 -9.41 7.61
C GLU A 16 -3.75 -10.71 7.53
N ALA A 17 -2.59 -10.68 6.86
CA ALA A 17 -1.64 -11.78 6.83
C ALA A 17 -0.82 -11.93 8.13
N GLY A 18 -1.04 -11.07 9.14
CA GLY A 18 -0.37 -11.09 10.44
C GLY A 18 0.95 -10.31 10.49
N TRP A 19 1.17 -9.38 9.55
CA TRP A 19 2.42 -8.64 9.42
C TRP A 19 2.22 -7.13 9.42
N ASN A 20 3.08 -6.43 10.16
CA ASN A 20 3.23 -4.98 10.11
C ASN A 20 4.40 -4.63 9.19
N HIS A 21 4.28 -3.59 8.36
CA HIS A 21 5.33 -3.21 7.42
C HIS A 21 6.55 -2.60 8.13
N GLY A 22 6.32 -1.75 9.14
CA GLY A 22 7.32 -1.06 9.95
C GLY A 22 8.00 0.13 9.27
N SER A 23 7.54 0.53 8.08
CA SER A 23 8.10 1.68 7.35
C SER A 23 7.15 2.18 6.25
N VAL A 24 5.92 2.53 6.62
CA VAL A 24 4.93 3.01 5.66
C VAL A 24 5.29 4.41 5.18
N ALA A 25 5.48 4.54 3.87
CA ALA A 25 5.73 5.81 3.20
C ALA A 25 5.39 5.70 1.71
N LEU A 26 5.05 6.81 1.07
CA LEU A 26 4.72 6.84 -0.37
C LEU A 26 5.83 6.24 -1.25
N ARG A 27 7.11 6.42 -0.87
CA ARG A 27 8.26 5.84 -1.58
C ARG A 27 8.24 4.30 -1.62
N ASN A 28 7.55 3.67 -0.65
CA ASN A 28 7.48 2.21 -0.49
C ASN A 28 6.23 1.63 -1.17
N ILE A 29 5.44 2.46 -1.86
CA ILE A 29 4.30 2.05 -2.66
C ILE A 29 4.58 2.44 -4.11
N LEU A 30 4.82 1.44 -4.96
CA LEU A 30 5.14 1.66 -6.37
C LEU A 30 3.91 1.46 -7.23
N MET A 31 3.66 2.42 -8.12
CA MET A 31 2.71 2.28 -9.21
C MET A 31 3.46 1.92 -10.51
N GLN A 32 2.94 0.96 -11.26
CA GLN A 32 3.45 0.62 -12.59
C GLN A 32 2.28 0.34 -13.54
N PRO A 33 2.49 0.44 -14.87
CA PRO A 33 1.50 -0.03 -15.83
C PRO A 33 1.25 -1.53 -15.66
N GLY A 34 -0.03 -1.89 -15.61
CA GLY A 34 -0.53 -3.24 -15.39
C GLY A 34 -1.25 -3.83 -16.60
N PRO A 35 -1.93 -4.98 -16.43
CA PRO A 35 -1.84 -5.87 -15.28
C PRO A 35 -0.49 -6.62 -15.22
N LEU A 36 -0.06 -7.05 -14.04
CA LEU A 36 1.22 -7.74 -13.90
C LEU A 36 1.24 -9.16 -14.51
N SER A 37 0.08 -9.67 -14.90
CA SER A 37 -0.09 -10.93 -15.62
C SER A 37 0.26 -10.84 -17.11
N VAL A 38 0.29 -9.64 -17.70
CA VAL A 38 0.70 -9.49 -19.11
C VAL A 38 2.20 -9.31 -19.25
N TRP A 39 2.69 -9.65 -20.44
CA TRP A 39 4.11 -9.54 -20.76
C TRP A 39 4.58 -8.08 -20.64
N PRO A 40 5.80 -7.80 -20.11
CA PRO A 40 6.23 -6.43 -19.80
C PRO A 40 6.11 -5.42 -20.92
N LEU A 41 6.41 -5.79 -22.18
CA LEU A 41 6.26 -4.86 -23.32
C LEU A 41 4.80 -4.56 -23.69
N LEU A 42 3.85 -5.33 -23.17
CA LEU A 42 2.42 -5.11 -23.35
C LEU A 42 1.78 -4.36 -22.17
N ARG A 43 2.55 -4.04 -21.12
CA ARG A 43 2.05 -3.25 -19.99
C ARG A 43 1.91 -1.79 -20.43
N GLY A 44 0.78 -1.18 -20.08
CA GLY A 44 0.50 0.21 -20.45
C GLY A 44 -0.16 0.40 -21.82
N THR A 45 -0.40 -0.69 -22.57
CA THR A 45 -1.32 -0.62 -23.72
C THR A 45 -2.78 -0.47 -23.28
N ASN A 46 -3.08 -0.85 -22.04
CA ASN A 46 -4.31 -0.55 -21.34
C ASN A 46 -4.04 0.50 -20.25
N ASN A 47 -5.05 1.32 -19.93
CA ASN A 47 -4.96 2.35 -18.90
C ASN A 47 -5.10 1.76 -17.47
N THR A 48 -4.52 0.57 -17.25
CA THR A 48 -4.64 -0.19 -16.01
C THR A 48 -3.37 0.02 -15.18
N SER A 49 -3.52 0.50 -13.95
CA SER A 49 -2.41 0.60 -12.99
C SER A 49 -2.28 -0.69 -12.17
N SER A 50 -1.08 -0.97 -11.70
CA SER A 50 -0.79 -2.03 -10.73
C SER A 50 0.11 -1.47 -9.63
N PHE A 51 -0.24 -1.77 -8.38
CA PHE A 51 0.44 -1.25 -7.20
C PHE A 51 1.24 -2.34 -6.50
N ARG A 52 2.38 -1.98 -5.92
CA ARG A 52 3.24 -2.89 -5.15
C ARG A 52 3.71 -2.23 -3.87
N LEU A 53 3.59 -2.95 -2.76
CA LEU A 53 4.26 -2.63 -1.50
C LEU A 53 5.67 -3.24 -1.53
N ILE A 54 6.68 -2.45 -1.16
CA ILE A 54 8.10 -2.85 -1.16
C ILE A 54 8.80 -2.43 0.13
N ASP A 55 10.04 -2.90 0.31
CA ASP A 55 10.92 -2.54 1.43
C ASP A 55 10.46 -3.11 2.79
N PHE A 56 10.32 -4.44 2.84
CA PHE A 56 9.93 -5.21 4.03
C PHE A 56 11.06 -5.38 5.07
N GLY A 57 12.16 -4.62 4.97
CA GLY A 57 13.33 -4.78 5.84
C GLY A 57 13.06 -4.50 7.33
N ARG A 58 11.94 -3.85 7.64
CA ARG A 58 11.48 -3.55 9.00
C ARG A 58 10.19 -4.27 9.38
N SER A 59 9.75 -5.21 8.55
CA SER A 59 8.49 -5.89 8.79
C SER A 59 8.57 -6.84 9.99
N SER A 60 7.50 -6.88 10.77
CA SER A 60 7.42 -7.66 12.00
C SER A 60 6.03 -8.27 12.14
N LYS A 61 5.87 -9.28 13.00
CA LYS A 61 4.53 -9.79 13.34
C LYS A 61 3.72 -8.67 13.98
N CYS A 62 2.48 -8.51 13.55
CA CYS A 62 1.62 -7.46 14.07
C CYS A 62 0.81 -7.93 15.29
N THR A 63 0.60 -7.02 16.23
CA THR A 63 -0.50 -7.04 17.20
C THR A 63 -1.58 -6.06 16.74
N SER A 64 -2.78 -6.16 17.32
CA SER A 64 -3.87 -5.22 17.05
C SER A 64 -3.47 -3.76 17.29
N GLU A 65 -2.61 -3.48 18.28
CA GLU A 65 -2.14 -2.11 18.51
C GLU A 65 -1.20 -1.63 17.41
N THR A 66 -0.24 -2.47 16.99
CA THR A 66 0.72 -2.08 15.93
C THR A 66 0.04 -1.86 14.59
N MET A 67 -0.99 -2.66 14.26
CA MET A 67 -1.81 -2.46 13.07
C MET A 67 -2.45 -1.08 13.11
N ALA A 68 -3.22 -0.77 14.17
CA ALA A 68 -3.92 0.51 14.28
C ALA A 68 -3.00 1.73 14.18
N MET A 69 -1.79 1.65 14.75
CA MET A 69 -0.77 2.71 14.63
C MET A 69 -0.31 2.89 13.18
N GLU A 70 0.04 1.79 12.50
CA GLU A 70 0.53 1.83 11.13
C GLU A 70 -0.57 2.23 10.12
N GLU A 71 -1.81 1.82 10.35
CA GLU A 71 -2.97 2.27 9.57
C GLU A 71 -3.13 3.80 9.67
N MET A 72 -3.02 4.37 10.86
CA MET A 72 -3.08 5.83 11.06
C MET A 72 -1.93 6.55 10.32
N GLU A 73 -0.73 5.98 10.33
CA GLU A 73 0.40 6.50 9.55
C GLU A 73 0.14 6.46 8.05
N ALA A 74 -0.46 5.37 7.55
CA ALA A 74 -0.81 5.20 6.14
C ALA A 74 -1.85 6.23 5.69
N TYR A 75 -2.92 6.41 6.46
CA TYR A 75 -3.95 7.41 6.18
C TYR A 75 -3.38 8.84 6.14
N LYS A 76 -2.46 9.15 7.07
CA LYS A 76 -1.75 10.44 7.08
C LYS A 76 -0.85 10.59 5.86
N ALA A 77 -0.04 9.57 5.53
CA ALA A 77 0.90 9.61 4.41
C ALA A 77 0.21 9.75 3.05
N LEU A 78 -0.98 9.17 2.89
CA LEU A 78 -1.76 9.20 1.65
C LEU A 78 -2.73 10.38 1.58
N GLY A 79 -2.74 11.25 2.59
CA GLY A 79 -3.64 12.42 2.64
C GLY A 79 -5.12 12.02 2.62
N LEU A 80 -5.43 10.83 3.12
CA LEU A 80 -6.79 10.30 3.27
C LEU A 80 -7.40 10.67 4.64
N ALA A 81 -6.56 11.14 5.57
CA ALA A 81 -7.02 11.76 6.80
C ALA A 81 -7.48 13.21 6.52
N THR A 82 -8.78 13.40 6.34
CA THR A 82 -9.42 14.72 6.43
C THR A 82 -9.38 15.22 7.89
N TRP A 83 -8.89 16.44 8.12
CA TRP A 83 -8.91 17.15 9.41
C TRP A 83 -9.90 18.34 9.36
N PRO A 84 -10.39 18.88 10.50
CA PRO A 84 -10.78 18.25 11.77
C PRO A 84 -12.30 18.42 12.04
N TYR A 85 -12.73 17.98 13.23
CA TYR A 85 -13.81 18.66 13.98
C TYR A 85 -13.76 20.19 13.86
#